data_AF-A0AAW2AS82-F1
#
_entry.id   AF-A0AAW2AS82-F1
#
_cell.length_a   1.000
_cell.length_b   1.000
_cell.length_c   1.000
_cell.angle_alpha   90.00
_cell.angle_beta   90.00
_cell.angle_gamma   90.00
#
_symmetry.space_group_name_H-M   'P 1'
#
loop_
_entity.id
_entity.type
_entity.pdbx_description
1 polymer ?
#
loop_
_entity_poly.entity_id
_entity_poly.type
_entity_poly.pdbx_seq_one_letter_code
_entity_poly.pdbx_strand_id
1 'polypeptide(L)'
;KPPTGVGTESGESTAGTWKWFNLMDEAIGGRPSIQHPILIADSVPKESEQQERRESGEARPAKKRLKTDPVLEFLEREAERTEERMRREDMREERLLSILERIVEKM
;
A
#
# COMPACT_ATOMS: atom_id res chain seq x y z
N LYS A 1 -8.71 -10.19 -27.69
CA LYS A 1 -7.26 -10.13 -27.34
C LYS A 1 -7.13 -9.26 -26.11
N PRO A 2 -6.55 -9.73 -25.00
CA PRO A 2 -6.33 -8.85 -23.86
C PRO A 2 -5.33 -7.75 -24.25
N PRO A 3 -5.49 -6.51 -23.76
CA PRO A 3 -4.54 -5.44 -24.01
C PRO A 3 -3.20 -5.85 -23.42
N THR A 4 -2.21 -6.02 -24.30
CA THR A 4 -0.82 -6.24 -23.91
C THR A 4 -0.34 -4.94 -23.30
N GLY A 5 0.15 -4.99 -22.06
CA GLY A 5 0.52 -3.79 -21.30
C GLY A 5 1.43 -2.88 -22.11
N VAL A 6 1.05 -1.61 -22.18
CA VAL A 6 1.91 -0.55 -22.71
C VAL A 6 3.18 -0.49 -21.86
N GLY A 7 4.32 -0.68 -22.51
CA GLY A 7 5.62 -0.53 -21.87
C GLY A 7 5.84 0.92 -21.44
N THR A 8 6.55 1.12 -20.34
CA THR A 8 6.91 2.43 -19.76
C THR A 8 7.95 3.19 -20.59
N GLU A 9 7.82 3.16 -21.92
CA GLU A 9 8.76 3.81 -22.85
C GLU A 9 8.48 5.31 -23.03
N SER A 10 7.41 5.84 -22.40
CA SER A 10 6.98 7.25 -22.49
C SER A 10 7.77 8.23 -21.63
N GLY A 11 8.93 7.85 -21.09
CA GLY A 11 9.77 8.73 -20.27
C GLY A 11 9.16 9.11 -18.91
N GLU A 12 8.05 8.49 -18.53
CA GLU A 12 7.45 8.59 -17.20
C GLU A 12 8.42 8.01 -16.16
N SER A 13 8.39 8.57 -14.94
CA SER A 13 9.30 8.20 -13.84
C SER A 13 9.26 6.70 -13.57
N THR A 14 10.16 5.98 -14.24
CA THR A 14 10.26 4.52 -14.18
C THR A 14 10.82 4.15 -12.82
N ALA A 15 10.57 2.93 -12.34
CA ALA A 15 11.16 2.45 -11.09
C ALA A 15 12.70 2.68 -11.04
N GLY A 16 13.38 2.62 -12.18
CA GLY A 16 14.82 2.91 -12.30
C GLY A 16 15.24 4.37 -12.05
N THR A 17 14.33 5.35 -12.06
CA THR A 17 14.65 6.75 -11.72
C THR A 17 14.43 7.07 -10.24
N TRP A 18 13.93 6.11 -9.45
CA TRP A 18 13.73 6.31 -8.03
C TRP A 18 15.08 6.21 -7.31
N LYS A 19 15.43 7.23 -6.52
CA LYS A 19 16.70 7.28 -5.77
C LYS A 19 16.89 6.09 -4.82
N TRP A 20 15.79 5.44 -4.44
CA TRP A 20 15.76 4.30 -3.53
C TRP A 20 15.64 2.95 -4.24
N PHE A 21 15.58 2.93 -5.58
CA PHE A 21 15.39 1.69 -6.35
C PHE A 21 16.42 0.63 -6.00
N ASN A 22 17.71 0.97 -6.05
CA ASN A 22 18.78 0.03 -5.75
C ASN A 22 18.71 -0.48 -4.31
N LEU A 23 18.40 0.40 -3.35
CA LEU A 23 18.27 0.02 -1.94
C LEU A 23 17.09 -0.94 -1.71
N MET A 24 15.95 -0.71 -2.39
CA MET A 24 14.77 -1.55 -2.29
C MET A 24 14.93 -2.87 -3.05
N ASP A 25 15.52 -2.83 -4.25
CA ASP A 25 15.79 -4.01 -5.07
C ASP A 25 16.76 -4.98 -4.38
N GLU A 26 17.82 -4.44 -3.75
CA GLU A 26 18.77 -5.20 -2.94
C GLU A 26 18.12 -5.80 -1.69
N ALA A 27 17.30 -5.02 -0.97
CA ALA A 27 16.60 -5.49 0.22
C ALA A 27 15.60 -6.62 -0.08
N ILE A 28 14.94 -6.58 -1.25
CA ILE A 28 14.04 -7.63 -1.72
C ILE A 28 14.83 -8.81 -2.33
N GLY A 29 16.11 -8.59 -2.67
CA GLY A 29 17.06 -9.60 -3.11
C GLY A 29 16.64 -10.27 -4.41
N GLY A 30 15.97 -9.53 -5.31
CA GLY A 30 15.48 -10.05 -6.59
C GLY A 30 14.51 -11.23 -6.47
N ARG A 31 13.87 -11.43 -5.30
CA ARG A 31 12.91 -12.53 -5.11
C ARG A 31 11.58 -12.15 -5.74
N PRO A 32 11.18 -12.71 -6.91
CA PRO A 32 9.77 -12.65 -7.29
C PRO A 32 9.01 -13.38 -6.18
N SER A 33 8.09 -12.67 -5.53
CA SER A 33 7.25 -13.16 -4.43
C SER A 33 6.97 -14.66 -4.56
N ILE A 34 7.57 -15.46 -3.68
CA ILE A 34 7.65 -16.93 -3.79
C ILE A 34 6.28 -17.62 -3.64
N GLN A 35 5.21 -16.89 -3.36
CA GLN A 35 3.87 -17.44 -3.50
C GLN A 35 2.86 -16.32 -3.66
N HIS A 36 2.15 -16.32 -4.79
CA HIS A 36 0.94 -15.51 -4.90
C HIS A 36 -0.06 -15.97 -3.83
N PRO A 37 -0.80 -15.06 -3.18
CA PRO A 37 -1.87 -15.44 -2.27
C PRO A 37 -2.81 -16.39 -3.00
N ILE A 38 -2.92 -17.63 -2.51
CA ILE A 38 -3.88 -18.60 -3.02
C ILE A 38 -5.24 -18.11 -2.56
N LEU A 39 -6.03 -17.59 -3.51
CA LEU A 39 -7.42 -17.23 -3.25
C LEU A 39 -8.22 -18.53 -3.08
N ILE A 40 -8.50 -18.92 -1.84
CA ILE A 40 -9.45 -19.98 -1.54
C ILE A 40 -10.83 -19.33 -1.58
N ALA A 41 -11.60 -19.63 -2.63
CA ALA A 41 -13.01 -19.24 -2.69
C ALA A 41 -13.78 -20.09 -1.67
N ASP A 42 -13.98 -19.54 -0.47
CA ASP A 42 -14.85 -20.12 0.56
C ASP A 42 -16.32 -19.95 0.14
N SER A 43 -16.76 -20.77 -0.81
CA SER A 43 -18.16 -20.88 -1.18
C SER A 43 -18.66 -22.31 -1.05
N VAL A 44 -18.72 -22.87 0.17
CA VAL A 44 -19.62 -24.01 0.43
C VAL A 44 -20.06 -24.04 1.90
N PRO A 45 -21.35 -24.31 2.16
CA PRO A 45 -21.71 -25.63 2.72
C PRO A 45 -22.98 -26.19 2.03
N LYS A 46 -23.29 -27.48 1.90
CA LYS A 46 -22.73 -28.83 2.15
C LYS A 46 -23.73 -29.79 1.45
N GLU A 47 -23.41 -31.10 1.44
CA GLU A 47 -24.17 -32.27 0.92
C GLU A 47 -23.77 -32.67 -0.50
N SER A 48 -22.84 -33.61 -0.68
CA SER A 48 -23.12 -35.04 -0.51
C SER A 48 -21.83 -35.85 -0.41
N GLU A 49 -22.00 -37.05 0.11
CA GLU A 49 -21.02 -37.90 0.79
C GLU A 49 -20.03 -38.61 -0.14
N GLN A 50 -18.78 -38.77 0.34
CA GLN A 50 -18.02 -40.03 0.48
C GLN A 50 -16.51 -39.80 0.22
N GLN A 51 -15.71 -39.82 1.28
CA GLN A 51 -14.77 -40.91 1.59
C GLN A 51 -13.70 -40.46 2.60
N GLU A 52 -13.49 -41.33 3.59
CA GLU A 52 -12.79 -41.13 4.86
C GLU A 52 -11.35 -40.59 4.76
N ARG A 53 -11.01 -39.61 5.62
CA ARG A 53 -9.91 -39.78 6.59
C ARG A 53 -10.10 -38.89 7.82
N ARG A 54 -10.19 -39.56 8.96
CA ARG A 54 -10.25 -39.09 10.35
C ARG A 54 -9.06 -38.13 10.62
N GLU A 55 -9.07 -37.15 11.51
CA GLU A 55 -9.48 -37.19 12.92
C GLU A 55 -9.43 -35.77 13.55
N SER A 56 -10.42 -35.46 14.39
CA SER A 56 -10.36 -34.70 15.66
C SER A 56 -9.73 -33.29 15.74
N GLY A 57 -10.56 -32.30 16.13
CA GLY A 57 -10.10 -31.03 16.71
C GLY A 57 -11.21 -29.99 16.87
N GLU A 58 -11.67 -29.78 18.10
CA GLU A 58 -12.78 -28.92 18.52
C GLU A 58 -12.76 -27.46 18.03
N ALA A 59 -13.98 -26.93 17.84
CA ALA A 59 -14.28 -25.54 17.61
C ALA A 59 -13.88 -24.63 18.78
N ARG A 60 -13.20 -23.51 18.48
CA ARG A 60 -13.30 -22.27 19.27
C ARG A 60 -13.37 -21.07 18.32
N PRO A 61 -14.34 -20.14 18.46
CA PRO A 61 -14.33 -18.89 17.72
C PRO A 61 -13.21 -18.01 18.28
N ALA A 62 -12.13 -17.85 17.51
CA ALA A 62 -11.06 -16.93 17.85
C ALA A 62 -11.60 -15.50 17.80
N LYS A 63 -11.90 -14.93 18.98
CA LYS A 63 -12.20 -13.50 19.13
C LYS A 63 -11.00 -12.73 18.57
N LYS A 64 -11.18 -12.04 17.43
CA LYS A 64 -10.17 -11.15 16.85
C LYS A 64 -9.90 -10.05 17.88
N ARG A 65 -8.84 -10.23 18.68
CA ARG A 65 -8.38 -9.21 19.62
C ARG A 65 -7.87 -8.06 18.75
N LEU A 66 -8.69 -7.02 18.61
CA LEU A 66 -8.29 -5.74 18.05
C LEU A 66 -7.35 -5.09 19.08
N LYS A 67 -6.11 -5.59 19.15
CA LYS A 67 -5.02 -4.88 19.79
C LYS A 67 -4.51 -3.92 18.74
N THR A 68 -4.57 -2.62 19.03
CA THR A 68 -3.80 -1.61 18.33
C THR A 68 -2.38 -2.14 18.18
N ASP A 69 -2.04 -2.47 16.94
CA ASP A 69 -0.72 -2.98 16.61
C ASP A 69 0.27 -1.84 16.89
N PRO A 70 1.30 -2.01 17.71
CA PRO A 70 2.32 -0.97 17.92
C PRO A 70 2.93 -0.49 16.59
N VAL A 71 2.89 -1.30 15.54
CA VAL A 71 3.28 -0.89 14.18
C VAL A 71 2.29 0.09 13.58
N LEU A 72 0.97 -0.06 13.81
CA LEU A 72 -0.04 0.89 13.35
C LEU A 72 0.13 2.26 14.03
N GLU A 73 0.42 2.31 15.33
CA GLU A 73 0.71 3.57 16.04
C GLU A 73 1.95 4.27 15.46
N PHE A 74 2.99 3.50 15.15
CA PHE A 74 4.19 4.02 14.51
C PHE A 74 3.91 4.60 13.11
N LEU A 75 3.10 3.89 12.31
CA LEU A 75 2.72 4.33 10.97
C LEU A 75 1.87 5.61 11.02
N GLU A 76 0.90 5.69 11.94
CA GLU A 76 0.07 6.87 12.14
C GLU A 76 0.91 8.08 12.57
N ARG A 77 1.88 7.88 13.48
CA ARG A 77 2.82 8.93 13.91
C ARG A 77 3.74 9.41 12.77
N GLU A 78 4.20 8.52 11.91
CA GLU A 78 4.98 8.91 10.74
C GLU A 78 4.12 9.65 9.70
N ALA A 79 2.89 9.19 9.46
CA ALA A 79 1.93 9.86 8.59
C ALA A 79 1.67 11.30 9.07
N GLU A 80 1.39 11.48 10.36
CA GLU A 80 1.19 12.81 10.96
C GLU A 80 2.40 13.72 10.76
N ARG A 81 3.62 13.19 10.95
CA ARG A 81 4.86 13.94 10.72
C ARG A 81 5.05 14.33 9.26
N THR A 82 4.65 13.48 8.32
CA THR A 82 4.69 13.82 6.89
C THR A 82 3.63 14.85 6.51
N GLU A 83 2.42 14.74 7.05
CA GLU A 83 1.36 15.72 6.86
C GLU A 83 1.73 17.09 7.43
N GLU A 84 2.41 17.14 8.57
CA GLU A 84 2.84 18.42 9.14
C GLU A 84 3.82 19.14 8.23
N ARG A 85 4.73 18.41 7.57
CA ARG A 85 5.63 18.98 6.57
C ARG A 85 4.86 19.49 5.35
N MET A 86 3.90 18.70 4.86
CA MET A 86 3.04 19.09 3.75
C MET A 86 2.25 20.35 4.08
N ARG A 87 1.60 20.43 5.26
CA ARG A 87 0.91 21.65 5.70
C ARG A 87 1.81 22.87 5.79
N ARG A 88 3.07 22.71 6.19
CA ARG A 88 4.04 23.81 6.21
C ARG A 88 4.41 24.25 4.80
N GLU A 89 4.49 23.33 3.86
CA GLU A 89 4.68 23.62 2.45
C GLU A 89 3.44 24.33 1.89
N ASP A 90 2.24 23.83 2.14
CA ASP A 90 0.98 24.46 1.75
C ASP A 90 0.88 25.91 2.25
N MET A 91 1.17 26.17 3.53
CA MET A 91 1.19 27.55 4.06
C MET A 91 2.24 28.44 3.37
N ARG A 92 3.39 27.87 2.99
CA ARG A 92 4.41 28.61 2.23
C ARG A 92 3.91 28.91 0.82
N GLU A 93 3.30 27.93 0.17
CA GLU A 93 2.72 28.06 -1.16
C GLU A 93 1.57 29.07 -1.19
N GLU A 94 0.64 29.00 -0.24
CA GLU A 94 -0.44 30.00 -0.08
C GLU A 94 0.11 31.41 0.13
N ARG A 95 1.15 31.55 0.96
CA ARG A 95 1.82 32.85 1.14
C ARG A 95 2.45 33.35 -0.16
N LEU A 96 3.09 32.46 -0.93
CA LEU A 96 3.66 32.82 -2.24
C LEU A 96 2.57 33.24 -3.23
N LEU A 97 1.47 32.49 -3.30
CA LEU A 97 0.33 32.79 -4.16
C LEU A 97 -0.28 34.16 -3.82
N SER A 98 -0.49 34.45 -2.53
CA SER A 98 -0.99 35.75 -2.08
C SER A 98 -0.07 36.92 -2.48
N ILE A 99 1.25 36.71 -2.46
CA ILE A 99 2.21 37.74 -2.92
C ILE A 99 2.09 37.95 -4.42
N LEU A 100 2.01 36.87 -5.21
CA LEU A 100 1.89 36.95 -6.67
C LEU A 100 0.59 37.63 -7.09
N GLU A 101 -0.52 37.27 -6.46
CA GLU A 101 -1.82 37.91 -6.66
C GLU A 101 -1.71 39.42 -6.45
N ARG A 102 -1.10 39.86 -5.34
CA ARG A 102 -0.92 41.29 -5.05
C ARG A 102 -0.02 42.03 -6.04
N ILE A 103 0.93 41.34 -6.68
CA ILE A 103 1.79 41.94 -7.72
C ILE A 103 1.01 42.09 -9.02
N VAL A 104 0.27 41.05 -9.41
CA VAL A 104 -0.58 41.06 -10.61
C VAL A 104 -1.65 42.12 -10.50
N GLU A 105 -2.31 42.24 -9.35
CA GLU A 105 -3.37 43.21 -9.10
C GLU A 105 -2.86 44.67 -9.04
N LYS A 106 -1.55 44.86 -8.87
CA LYS A 106 -0.89 46.17 -8.82
C LYS A 106 -0.32 46.64 -10.16
N MET A 107 -0.25 45.77 -11.16
CA MET A 107 0.10 46.14 -12.54
C MET A 107 -1.12 46.63 -13.32
#